data_AF-A0A521JZ38-F1
#
_entry.id   AF-A0A521JZ38-F1
#
_cell.length_a   1.000
_cell.length_b   1.000
_cell.length_c   1.000
_cell.angle_alpha   90.00
_cell.angle_beta   90.00
_cell.angle_gamma   90.00
#
_symmetry.space_group_name_H-M   'P 1'
#
loop_
_entity.id
_entity.type
_entity.pdbx_description
1 polymer ?
#
loop_
_entity_poly.entity_id
_entity_poly.type
_entity_poly.pdbx_seq_one_letter_code
_entity_poly.pdbx_strand_id
1 'polypeptide(L)'
;MHDIALPVSDGRDCDWMWNAMSCGGKKRGLQDRGFTLLEAMLALSILSVGLLATAAMQDMALRGNVDANELGFATSLATEMVERIRYNTRNVTAYNSIDTSNSATRPASTQTMARGDYDQWQARLAATTQLRNAKGRVTVTASGPTNLNQSLVAVQVTWSGKVLTHTVTLNTVLISDAL
;
A
#
# COMPACT_ATOMS: atom_id res chain seq x y z
N MET A 1 57.31 12.65 29.86
CA MET A 1 57.93 13.98 29.67
C MET A 1 57.72 14.40 28.23
N HIS A 2 56.72 15.24 27.97
CA HIS A 2 56.78 16.36 27.01
C HIS A 2 55.45 17.10 27.11
N ASP A 3 55.42 18.04 28.06
CA ASP A 3 54.46 19.13 28.11
C ASP A 3 54.66 20.04 26.89
N ILE A 4 53.57 20.38 26.20
CA ILE A 4 53.53 21.50 25.26
C ILE A 4 52.64 22.56 25.90
N ALA A 5 53.30 23.48 26.60
CA ALA A 5 52.76 24.75 27.04
C ALA A 5 52.73 25.72 25.84
N LEU A 6 51.59 26.36 25.59
CA LEU A 6 51.50 27.52 24.70
C LEU A 6 51.60 28.81 25.52
N PRO A 7 52.28 29.85 25.00
CA PRO A 7 52.72 31.01 25.77
C PRO A 7 51.60 32.01 26.07
N VAL A 8 51.64 32.52 27.31
CA VAL A 8 51.02 33.77 27.75
C VAL A 8 51.77 34.94 27.11
N SER A 9 51.05 35.81 26.38
CA SER A 9 51.50 37.18 26.09
C SER A 9 50.57 38.17 26.79
N ASP A 10 50.99 38.60 27.98
CA ASP A 10 50.59 39.87 28.60
C ASP A 10 51.15 41.01 27.74
N GLY A 11 50.31 41.98 27.41
CA GLY A 11 50.58 43.05 26.47
C GLY A 11 49.63 44.21 26.72
N ARG A 12 49.77 44.81 27.90
CA ARG A 12 49.26 46.12 28.25
C ARG A 12 49.89 47.18 27.33
N ASP A 13 49.23 47.47 26.23
CA ASP A 13 49.37 48.76 25.54
C ASP A 13 48.12 49.60 25.85
N CYS A 14 48.13 50.17 27.06
CA CYS A 14 47.28 51.30 27.41
C CYS A 14 48.00 52.56 26.97
N ASP A 15 47.50 53.25 25.95
CA ASP A 15 47.85 54.66 25.73
C ASP A 15 46.90 55.25 24.63
N TRP A 16 45.86 56.04 24.95
CA TRP A 16 45.80 57.47 25.33
C TRP A 16 45.75 58.54 24.21
N MET A 17 45.15 58.30 23.05
CA MET A 17 44.74 59.43 22.19
C MET A 17 43.25 59.39 21.87
N TRP A 18 42.51 60.09 22.73
CA TRP A 18 41.12 60.50 22.54
C TRP A 18 40.96 61.46 21.35
N ASN A 19 39.79 61.36 20.70
CA ASN A 19 39.16 62.26 19.72
C ASN A 19 39.57 62.17 18.24
N ALA A 20 38.70 61.57 17.43
CA ALA A 20 37.88 62.34 16.48
C ALA A 20 36.69 61.52 15.91
N MET A 21 35.54 62.18 15.86
CA MET A 21 34.40 61.95 14.95
C MET A 21 33.69 60.57 14.91
N SER A 22 32.57 60.53 15.62
CA SER A 22 31.23 60.50 15.01
C SER A 22 31.14 59.88 13.60
N CYS A 23 30.76 58.62 13.54
CA CYS A 23 29.72 58.19 12.61
C CYS A 23 28.63 57.49 13.41
N GLY A 24 27.54 58.22 13.65
CA GLY A 24 26.33 57.69 14.25
C GLY A 24 25.75 56.58 13.39
N GLY A 25 26.09 55.34 13.72
CA GLY A 25 25.35 54.17 13.29
C GLY A 25 23.95 54.27 13.89
N LYS A 26 23.00 54.78 13.09
CA LYS A 26 21.58 54.79 13.40
C LYS A 26 21.18 53.35 13.73
N LYS A 27 21.13 52.99 15.02
CA LYS A 27 20.52 51.74 15.47
C LYS A 27 19.06 51.84 15.04
N ARG A 28 18.73 51.24 13.89
CA ARG A 28 17.36 50.93 13.53
C ARG A 28 16.89 50.01 14.63
N GLY A 29 16.28 50.57 15.68
CA GLY A 29 15.55 49.78 16.65
C GLY A 29 14.58 48.95 15.83
N LEU A 30 14.79 47.63 15.80
CA LEU A 30 13.73 46.74 15.40
C LEU A 30 12.59 47.08 16.35
N GLN A 31 11.56 47.74 15.84
CA GLN A 31 10.35 47.96 16.63
C GLN A 31 9.83 46.58 17.02
N ASP A 32 10.00 46.23 18.30
CA ASP A 32 9.30 45.11 18.91
C ASP A 32 7.80 45.42 18.85
N ARG A 33 7.17 44.96 17.77
CA ARG A 33 5.72 44.97 17.64
C ARG A 33 5.20 43.84 18.54
N GLY A 34 4.79 44.20 19.75
CA GLY A 34 4.12 43.27 20.66
C GLY A 34 2.88 42.67 20.00
N PHE A 35 2.69 41.37 20.19
CA PHE A 35 1.53 40.62 19.71
C PHE A 35 0.23 41.29 20.18
N THR A 36 -0.66 41.57 19.24
CA THR A 36 -2.01 41.99 19.60
C THR A 36 -2.83 40.76 20.00
N LEU A 37 -3.73 40.88 20.98
CA LEU A 37 -4.60 39.76 21.39
C LEU A 37 -5.44 39.24 20.21
N LEU A 38 -5.84 40.14 19.30
CA LEU A 38 -6.55 39.81 18.06
C LEU A 38 -5.72 38.99 17.08
N GLU A 39 -4.40 39.21 17.00
CA GLU A 39 -3.49 38.45 16.15
C GLU A 39 -3.38 37.00 16.60
N ALA A 40 -3.27 36.77 17.91
CA ALA A 40 -3.28 35.42 18.47
C ALA A 40 -4.63 34.70 18.25
N MET A 41 -5.74 35.39 18.44
CA MET A 41 -7.07 34.81 18.19
C MET A 41 -7.29 34.47 16.71
N LEU A 42 -6.86 35.35 15.81
CA LEU A 42 -6.94 35.11 14.37
C LEU A 42 -6.02 33.95 13.96
N ALA A 43 -4.77 33.92 14.46
CA ALA A 43 -3.83 32.83 14.18
C ALA A 43 -4.36 31.46 14.64
N LEU A 44 -4.92 31.39 15.85
CA LEU A 44 -5.55 30.17 16.35
C LEU A 44 -6.79 29.78 15.55
N SER A 45 -7.60 30.74 15.11
CA SER A 45 -8.76 30.45 14.25
C SER A 45 -8.34 29.81 12.93
N ILE A 46 -7.34 30.38 12.24
CA ILE A 46 -6.82 29.85 10.98
C ILE A 46 -6.18 28.47 11.20
N LEU A 47 -5.41 28.31 12.28
CA LEU A 47 -4.80 27.04 12.64
C LEU A 47 -5.86 25.94 12.87
N SER A 48 -6.93 26.27 13.59
CA SER A 48 -7.99 25.30 13.88
C SER A 48 -8.69 24.80 12.62
N VAL A 49 -8.97 25.70 11.66
CA VAL A 49 -9.52 25.33 10.34
C VAL A 49 -8.53 24.47 9.56
N GLY A 50 -7.24 24.81 9.59
CA GLY A 50 -6.18 24.02 8.97
C GLY A 50 -6.09 22.60 9.53
N LEU A 51 -6.17 22.44 10.85
CA LEU A 51 -6.14 21.13 11.51
C LEU A 51 -7.38 20.28 11.21
N LEU A 52 -8.55 20.89 11.06
CA LEU A 52 -9.75 20.16 10.65
C LEU A 52 -9.64 19.67 9.19
N ALA A 53 -9.08 20.49 8.31
CA ALA A 53 -8.82 20.10 6.93
C ALA A 53 -7.83 18.92 6.83
N THR A 54 -6.75 18.92 7.62
CA THR A 54 -5.80 17.80 7.62
C THR A 54 -6.40 16.53 8.22
N ALA A 55 -7.24 16.62 9.24
CA ALA A 55 -7.95 15.47 9.81
C ALA A 55 -8.85 14.79 8.77
N ALA A 56 -9.58 15.57 7.96
CA ALA A 56 -10.39 15.03 6.87
C ALA A 56 -9.54 14.30 5.82
N MET A 57 -8.39 14.87 5.44
CA MET A 57 -7.46 14.20 4.51
C MET A 57 -6.87 12.92 5.10
N GLN A 58 -6.58 12.89 6.40
CA GLN A 58 -6.08 11.69 7.08
C GLN A 58 -7.11 10.55 7.08
N ASP A 59 -8.39 10.83 7.32
CA ASP A 59 -9.46 9.82 7.23
C ASP A 59 -9.55 9.22 5.82
N MET A 60 -9.48 10.06 4.78
CA MET A 60 -9.46 9.61 3.39
C MET A 60 -8.23 8.74 3.09
N ALA A 61 -7.06 9.13 3.58
CA ALA A 61 -5.83 8.35 3.39
C ALA A 61 -5.93 6.98 4.06
N LEU A 62 -6.46 6.89 5.29
CA LEU A 62 -6.64 5.61 5.98
C LEU A 62 -7.61 4.69 5.24
N ARG A 63 -8.74 5.21 4.76
CA ARG A 63 -9.70 4.44 3.96
C ARG A 63 -9.06 3.90 2.69
N GLY A 64 -8.35 4.75 1.94
CA GLY A 64 -7.65 4.33 0.73
C GLY A 64 -6.60 3.24 0.98
N ASN A 65 -5.89 3.30 2.11
CA ASN A 65 -4.94 2.25 2.49
C ASN A 65 -5.62 0.91 2.80
N VAL A 66 -6.77 0.93 3.48
CA VAL A 66 -7.54 -0.30 3.75
C VAL A 66 -8.02 -0.93 2.44
N ASP A 67 -8.62 -0.13 1.55
CA ASP A 67 -9.12 -0.62 0.26
C ASP A 67 -7.98 -1.18 -0.62
N ALA A 68 -6.84 -0.50 -0.66
CA ALA A 68 -5.66 -0.97 -1.38
C ALA A 68 -5.10 -2.28 -0.79
N ASN A 69 -5.10 -2.42 0.53
CA ASN A 69 -4.65 -3.64 1.20
C ASN A 69 -5.61 -4.82 0.93
N GLU A 70 -6.92 -4.60 0.97
CA GLU A 70 -7.91 -5.62 0.57
C GLU A 70 -7.70 -6.05 -0.89
N LEU A 71 -7.55 -5.10 -1.81
CA LEU A 71 -7.29 -5.38 -3.23
C LEU A 71 -5.99 -6.15 -3.45
N GLY A 72 -4.91 -5.77 -2.76
CA GLY A 72 -3.62 -6.46 -2.83
C GLY A 72 -3.71 -7.90 -2.34
N PHE A 73 -4.38 -8.12 -1.22
CA PHE A 73 -4.57 -9.46 -0.66
C PHE A 73 -5.49 -10.33 -1.53
N ALA A 74 -6.59 -9.79 -2.06
CA ALA A 74 -7.45 -10.50 -3.00
C ALA A 74 -6.71 -10.89 -4.30
N THR A 75 -5.86 -9.99 -4.81
CA THR A 75 -5.01 -10.25 -5.98
C THR A 75 -3.98 -11.33 -5.69
N SER A 76 -3.40 -11.34 -4.49
CA SER A 76 -2.49 -12.41 -4.06
C SER A 76 -3.20 -13.77 -4.04
N LEU A 77 -4.40 -13.87 -3.45
CA LEU A 77 -5.18 -15.12 -3.44
C LEU A 77 -5.58 -15.59 -4.85
N ALA A 78 -5.90 -14.67 -5.75
CA ALA A 78 -6.19 -15.00 -7.13
C ALA A 78 -4.93 -15.49 -7.86
N THR A 79 -3.79 -14.83 -7.64
CA THR A 79 -2.49 -15.20 -8.22
C THR A 79 -2.05 -16.58 -7.75
N GLU A 80 -2.19 -16.88 -6.45
CA GLU A 80 -1.89 -18.22 -5.91
C GLU A 80 -2.67 -19.33 -6.62
N MET A 81 -3.94 -19.09 -6.92
CA MET A 81 -4.76 -20.07 -7.65
C MET A 81 -4.33 -20.19 -9.12
N VAL A 82 -4.01 -19.06 -9.78
CA VAL A 82 -3.46 -19.07 -11.15
C VAL A 82 -2.16 -19.87 -11.21
N GLU A 83 -1.26 -19.70 -10.25
CA GLU A 83 0.01 -20.42 -10.19
C GLU A 83 -0.18 -21.93 -10.00
N ARG A 84 -1.15 -22.34 -9.18
CA ARG A 84 -1.51 -23.76 -9.04
C ARG A 84 -2.02 -24.36 -10.34
N ILE A 85 -2.88 -23.64 -11.07
CA ILE A 85 -3.37 -24.10 -12.37
C ILE A 85 -2.23 -24.15 -13.41
N ARG A 86 -1.30 -23.19 -13.36
CA ARG A 86 -0.08 -23.18 -14.18
C ARG A 86 0.86 -24.35 -13.91
N TYR A 87 0.86 -24.89 -12.70
CA TYR A 87 1.63 -26.09 -12.40
C TYR A 87 0.96 -27.35 -12.98
N ASN A 88 -0.37 -27.37 -13.04
CA ASN A 88 -1.16 -28.49 -13.57
C ASN A 88 -1.72 -28.22 -14.98
N THR A 89 -0.86 -27.81 -15.91
CA THR A 89 -1.27 -27.44 -17.28
C THR A 89 -1.78 -28.62 -18.11
N ARG A 90 -1.53 -29.86 -17.69
CA ARG A 90 -2.05 -31.06 -18.37
C ARG A 90 -3.56 -31.26 -18.16
N ASN A 91 -4.08 -30.84 -17.01
CA ASN A 91 -5.48 -31.04 -16.63
C ASN A 91 -6.21 -29.72 -16.35
N VAL A 92 -5.94 -28.67 -17.13
CA VAL A 92 -6.56 -27.33 -16.91
C VAL A 92 -8.08 -27.40 -16.95
N THR A 93 -8.66 -28.28 -17.77
CA THR A 93 -10.11 -28.51 -17.87
C THR A 93 -10.74 -29.00 -16.56
N ALA A 94 -9.97 -29.62 -15.67
CA ALA A 94 -10.45 -30.05 -14.35
C ALA A 94 -10.77 -28.87 -13.41
N TYR A 95 -10.24 -27.67 -13.71
CA TYR A 95 -10.52 -26.44 -12.97
C TYR A 95 -11.70 -25.64 -13.53
N ASN A 96 -12.38 -26.15 -14.56
CA ASN A 96 -13.50 -25.45 -15.16
C ASN A 96 -14.70 -25.37 -14.21
N SER A 97 -15.37 -24.22 -14.20
CA SER A 97 -16.62 -23.97 -13.45
C SER A 97 -16.51 -24.15 -11.94
N ILE A 98 -15.31 -24.04 -11.37
CA ILE A 98 -15.10 -24.04 -9.93
C ILE A 98 -15.78 -22.82 -9.32
N ASP A 99 -16.55 -23.04 -8.26
CA ASP A 99 -17.12 -22.03 -7.39
C ASP A 99 -17.01 -22.49 -5.92
N THR A 100 -16.18 -21.81 -5.14
CA THR A 100 -15.99 -22.12 -3.72
C THR A 100 -17.25 -21.95 -2.85
N SER A 101 -18.29 -21.28 -3.36
CA SER A 101 -19.60 -21.17 -2.71
C SER A 101 -20.54 -22.34 -3.03
N ASN A 102 -20.20 -23.18 -4.00
CA ASN A 102 -20.99 -24.35 -4.39
C ASN A 102 -20.13 -25.61 -4.36
N SER A 103 -20.32 -26.44 -3.34
CA SER A 103 -19.58 -27.70 -3.18
C SER A 103 -19.78 -28.71 -4.33
N ALA A 104 -20.85 -28.58 -5.13
CA ALA A 104 -21.06 -29.42 -6.30
C ALA A 104 -20.07 -29.13 -7.44
N THR A 105 -19.43 -27.95 -7.43
CA THR A 105 -18.40 -27.57 -8.41
C THR A 105 -17.00 -28.04 -8.02
N ARG A 106 -16.88 -28.76 -6.89
CA ARG A 106 -15.62 -29.31 -6.43
C ARG A 106 -15.11 -30.35 -7.44
N PRO A 107 -13.82 -30.30 -7.83
CA PRO A 107 -13.25 -31.25 -8.79
C PRO A 107 -13.42 -32.72 -8.36
N ALA A 108 -13.59 -33.60 -9.35
CA ALA A 108 -13.78 -35.04 -9.15
C ALA A 108 -12.61 -35.69 -8.39
N SER A 109 -12.86 -36.80 -7.67
CA SER A 109 -11.82 -37.56 -6.96
C SER A 109 -10.72 -38.12 -7.86
N THR A 110 -11.00 -38.30 -9.15
CA THR A 110 -10.02 -38.74 -10.15
C THR A 110 -8.98 -37.65 -10.46
N GLN A 111 -9.27 -36.40 -10.13
CA GLN A 111 -8.41 -35.24 -10.36
C GLN A 111 -7.80 -34.77 -9.01
N THR A 112 -6.96 -35.62 -8.41
CA THR A 112 -6.43 -35.42 -7.05
C THR A 112 -5.71 -34.08 -6.87
N MET A 113 -4.95 -33.63 -7.88
CA MET A 113 -4.26 -32.32 -7.86
C MET A 113 -5.24 -31.15 -7.81
N ALA A 114 -6.17 -31.08 -8.78
CA ALA A 114 -7.16 -30.00 -8.85
C ALA A 114 -8.07 -29.95 -7.62
N ARG A 115 -8.42 -31.12 -7.07
CA ARG A 115 -9.21 -31.24 -5.85
C ARG A 115 -8.44 -30.74 -4.62
N GLY A 116 -7.16 -31.09 -4.49
CA GLY A 116 -6.32 -30.59 -3.41
C GLY A 116 -6.13 -29.07 -3.47
N ASP A 117 -5.93 -28.52 -4.66
CA ASP A 117 -5.84 -27.07 -4.86
C ASP A 117 -7.14 -26.35 -4.49
N TYR A 118 -8.29 -26.89 -4.91
CA TYR A 118 -9.60 -26.36 -4.54
C TYR A 118 -9.78 -26.35 -3.01
N ASP A 119 -9.52 -27.48 -2.34
CA ASP A 119 -9.73 -27.61 -0.89
C ASP A 119 -8.82 -26.64 -0.12
N GLN A 120 -7.55 -26.52 -0.52
CA GLN A 120 -6.61 -25.58 0.11
C GLN A 120 -7.03 -24.12 -0.13
N TRP A 121 -7.40 -23.76 -1.36
CA TRP A 121 -7.80 -22.40 -1.71
C TRP A 121 -9.11 -22.00 -1.02
N GLN A 122 -10.10 -22.90 -1.00
CA GLN A 122 -11.35 -22.68 -0.27
C GLN A 122 -11.09 -22.50 1.22
N ALA A 123 -10.24 -23.33 1.84
CA ALA A 123 -9.89 -23.19 3.25
C ALA A 123 -9.21 -21.83 3.53
N ARG A 124 -8.32 -21.37 2.65
CA ARG A 124 -7.67 -20.04 2.75
C ARG A 124 -8.68 -18.90 2.64
N LEU A 125 -9.62 -18.99 1.70
CA LEU A 125 -10.70 -18.02 1.51
C LEU A 125 -11.68 -17.99 2.70
N ALA A 126 -11.95 -19.14 3.33
CA ALA A 126 -12.81 -19.23 4.50
C ALA A 126 -12.12 -18.76 5.78
N ALA A 127 -10.80 -18.94 5.89
CA ALA A 127 -10.01 -18.60 7.08
C ALA A 127 -9.56 -17.13 7.11
N THR A 128 -9.66 -16.38 6.00
CA THR A 128 -9.20 -14.99 5.97
C THR A 128 -10.12 -14.08 6.78
N THR A 129 -9.50 -13.21 7.59
CA THR A 129 -10.17 -12.14 8.32
C THR A 129 -10.08 -10.80 7.59
N GLN A 130 -9.18 -10.69 6.61
CA GLN A 130 -8.93 -9.46 5.86
C GLN A 130 -9.98 -9.20 4.78
N LEU A 131 -10.57 -10.25 4.22
CA LEU A 131 -11.65 -10.17 3.24
C LEU A 131 -12.92 -10.80 3.79
N ARG A 132 -13.96 -9.99 3.98
CA ARG A 132 -15.24 -10.50 4.49
C ARG A 132 -15.98 -11.26 3.38
N ASN A 133 -16.48 -12.46 3.69
CA ASN A 133 -17.21 -13.32 2.76
C ASN A 133 -16.47 -13.56 1.42
N ALA A 134 -15.16 -13.78 1.50
CA ALA A 134 -14.35 -14.03 0.31
C ALA A 134 -14.78 -15.33 -0.38
N LYS A 135 -14.97 -15.24 -1.70
CA LYS A 135 -15.38 -16.34 -2.58
C LYS A 135 -14.54 -16.32 -3.83
N GLY A 136 -14.10 -17.50 -4.24
CA GLY A 136 -13.36 -17.75 -5.45
C GLY A 136 -14.18 -18.46 -6.52
N ARG A 137 -14.02 -18.06 -7.78
CA ARG A 137 -14.57 -18.72 -8.96
C ARG A 137 -13.48 -18.88 -10.03
N VAL A 138 -13.45 -20.02 -10.71
CA VAL A 138 -12.54 -20.25 -11.84
C VAL A 138 -13.36 -20.69 -13.06
N THR A 139 -13.11 -20.04 -14.19
CA THR A 139 -13.72 -20.40 -15.48
C THR A 139 -12.62 -20.68 -16.48
N VAL A 140 -12.71 -21.81 -17.17
CA VAL A 140 -11.75 -22.20 -18.20
C VAL A 140 -12.50 -22.24 -19.52
N THR A 141 -12.03 -21.46 -20.48
CA THR A 141 -12.59 -21.41 -21.84
C THR A 141 -11.50 -21.77 -22.83
N ALA A 142 -11.77 -22.66 -23.78
CA ALA A 142 -10.84 -22.90 -24.88
C ALA A 142 -10.62 -21.59 -25.65
N SER A 143 -9.38 -21.21 -25.89
CA SER A 143 -9.04 -19.93 -26.51
C SER A 143 -8.03 -20.14 -27.62
N GLY A 144 -8.27 -19.60 -28.82
CA GLY A 144 -7.36 -19.70 -29.96
C GLY A 144 -7.71 -20.81 -30.97
N PRO A 145 -6.91 -20.98 -32.04
CA PRO A 145 -7.10 -22.07 -32.99
C PRO A 145 -6.90 -23.41 -32.27
N THR A 146 -7.78 -24.37 -32.53
CA THR A 146 -7.86 -25.71 -31.90
C THR A 146 -6.56 -26.53 -31.93
N ASN A 147 -5.57 -26.08 -32.68
CA ASN A 147 -4.30 -26.76 -32.94
C ASN A 147 -3.23 -26.43 -31.90
N LEU A 148 -3.45 -25.40 -31.06
CA LEU A 148 -2.49 -24.92 -30.07
C LEU A 148 -2.83 -25.32 -28.63
N ASN A 149 -3.91 -26.10 -28.41
CA ASN A 149 -4.39 -26.52 -27.09
C ASN A 149 -4.35 -25.39 -26.03
N GLN A 150 -4.73 -24.18 -26.45
CA GLN A 150 -4.72 -23.00 -25.61
C GLN A 150 -6.02 -22.90 -24.81
N SER A 151 -5.91 -22.64 -23.52
CA SER A 151 -7.02 -22.44 -22.60
C SER A 151 -6.88 -21.09 -21.92
N LEU A 152 -7.90 -20.24 -22.06
CA LEU A 152 -8.05 -19.02 -21.27
C LEU A 152 -8.62 -19.40 -19.91
N VAL A 153 -7.85 -19.14 -18.87
CA VAL A 153 -8.24 -19.35 -17.48
C VAL A 153 -8.52 -17.99 -16.87
N ALA A 154 -9.75 -17.81 -16.38
CA ALA A 154 -10.19 -16.65 -15.63
C ALA A 154 -10.38 -17.05 -14.17
N VAL A 155 -9.55 -16.50 -13.29
CA VAL A 155 -9.69 -16.66 -11.84
C VAL A 155 -10.29 -15.39 -11.27
N GLN A 156 -11.41 -15.54 -10.57
CA GLN A 156 -12.15 -14.45 -9.97
C GLN A 156 -12.21 -14.61 -8.46
N VAL A 157 -11.89 -13.55 -7.73
CA VAL A 157 -12.05 -13.46 -6.27
C VAL A 157 -13.02 -12.33 -5.97
N THR A 158 -14.04 -12.63 -5.18
CA THR A 158 -15.14 -11.74 -4.84
C THR A 158 -15.24 -11.63 -3.33
N TRP A 159 -15.36 -10.43 -2.77
CA TRP A 159 -15.52 -10.22 -1.33
C TRP A 159 -16.50 -9.09 -1.04
N SER A 160 -17.09 -9.09 0.15
CA SER A 160 -17.97 -8.02 0.60
C SER A 160 -17.15 -6.90 1.24
N GLY A 161 -17.16 -5.70 0.64
CA GLY A 161 -16.70 -4.49 1.28
C GLY A 161 -17.75 -3.92 2.26
N LYS A 162 -17.53 -2.70 2.75
CA LYS A 162 -18.46 -2.06 3.71
C LYS A 162 -19.83 -1.74 3.11
N VAL A 163 -19.90 -1.47 1.80
CA VAL A 163 -21.14 -1.06 1.11
C VAL A 163 -21.34 -1.83 -0.20
N LEU A 164 -20.25 -2.16 -0.91
CA LEU A 164 -20.29 -2.81 -2.22
C LEU A 164 -19.54 -4.14 -2.19
N THR A 165 -19.90 -5.03 -3.11
CA THR A 165 -19.13 -6.24 -3.38
C THR A 165 -18.00 -5.90 -4.33
N HIS A 166 -16.77 -6.24 -3.96
CA HIS A 166 -15.60 -6.06 -4.79
C HIS A 166 -15.23 -7.37 -5.47
N THR A 167 -14.73 -7.26 -6.70
CA THR A 167 -14.37 -8.40 -7.52
C THR A 167 -13.06 -8.12 -8.24
N VAL A 168 -12.11 -9.04 -8.17
CA VAL A 168 -10.88 -9.04 -8.96
C VAL A 168 -10.92 -10.23 -9.90
N THR A 169 -10.53 -10.02 -11.15
CA THR A 169 -10.47 -11.07 -12.16
C THR A 169 -9.10 -11.06 -12.82
N LEU A 170 -8.41 -12.19 -12.75
CA LEU A 170 -7.12 -12.43 -13.39
C LEU A 170 -7.33 -13.39 -14.57
N ASN A 171 -6.97 -12.91 -15.75
CA ASN A 171 -7.04 -13.69 -16.98
C ASN A 171 -5.63 -14.15 -17.37
N THR A 172 -5.48 -15.44 -17.66
CA THR A 172 -4.22 -15.99 -18.14
C THR A 172 -4.46 -17.02 -19.24
N VAL A 173 -3.54 -17.10 -20.20
CA VAL A 173 -3.59 -18.11 -21.26
C VAL A 173 -2.57 -19.19 -20.92
N LEU A 174 -3.02 -20.44 -20.92
CA LEU A 174 -2.19 -21.62 -20.71
C LEU A 174 -2.18 -22.47 -21.97
N ILE A 175 -1.03 -23.07 -22.27
CA ILE A 175 -0.84 -24.01 -23.39
C ILE A 175 -0.59 -25.37 -22.77
N SER A 176 -1.44 -26.36 -23.04
CA SER A 176 -1.17 -27.73 -22.60
C SER A 176 -0.25 -28.43 -23.60
N ASP A 177 0.93 -28.84 -23.13
CA ASP A 177 1.85 -29.65 -23.93
C ASP A 177 1.22 -31.02 -24.19
N ALA A 178 1.08 -31.38 -25.47
CA ALA A 178 0.71 -32.73 -25.88
C ALA A 178 1.93 -33.63 -25.72
N LEU A 179 1.78 -34.75 -24.99
CA LEU A 179 2.70 -35.90 -25.07
C LEU A 179 2.06 -37.00 -25.89
#